data_AF-A0A926ACA4-F1
#
_entry.id   AF-A0A926ACA4-F1
#
_cell.length_a   1.000
_cell.length_b   1.000
_cell.length_c   1.000
_cell.angle_alpha   90.00
_cell.angle_beta   90.00
_cell.angle_gamma   90.00
#
_symmetry.space_group_name_H-M   'P 1'
#
loop_
_entity.id
_entity.type
_entity.pdbx_description
1 polymer ?
#
loop_
_entity_poly.entity_id
_entity_poly.type
_entity_poly.pdbx_seq_one_letter_code
_entity_poly.pdbx_strand_id
1 'polypeptide(L)'
;MLAFNVISAPFSTAQQQPIATPVALGNSAIVASSTNYGTVRAFPMADIVNNLGIGAWRRQGWSGLDVKVGVIDVGFGGITDFEARENTQVIIPDVKEDYQVQLDRHGTEVLEVIRGIAPGAPLYACGYTDFDGYQRCVSWMISSKVRIINHSVGVPALPLDGSNAWAQQVERAAGEEILWVNAAGNFNKGYIKGTYTPFPNTPYNVFLGGGQFGDTLQIPQISETSTLGRVLLSWEGVNNVAANAIDLDLELYYSDSTEPLYSQGRQSGALGDVPLELLSVDISRPFYIKIRDISGIATGARYVLFIEFADIPGGETQQS
;
A
#
# COMPACT_ATOMS: atom_id res chain seq x y z
N MET A 1 16.06 2.32 6.69
CA MET A 1 15.99 1.22 5.71
C MET A 1 14.56 1.23 5.24
N LEU A 2 14.25 2.00 4.19
CA LEU A 2 12.84 2.30 3.87
C LEU A 2 12.30 1.22 2.94
N ALA A 3 11.63 0.23 3.53
CA ALA A 3 10.62 -0.55 2.82
C ALA A 3 9.33 0.28 2.83
N PHE A 4 8.82 0.63 1.66
CA PHE A 4 7.70 1.57 1.51
C PHE A 4 6.37 0.88 1.81
N ASN A 5 5.66 1.35 2.84
CA ASN A 5 4.39 0.74 3.25
C ASN A 5 3.23 1.16 2.34
N VAL A 6 2.28 0.26 2.12
CA VAL A 6 0.95 0.55 1.57
C VAL A 6 0.02 0.86 2.77
N ILE A 7 -1.13 1.51 2.56
CA ILE A 7 -2.09 1.84 3.64
C ILE A 7 -2.40 0.61 4.52
N SER A 8 -2.36 0.76 5.84
CA SER A 8 -2.88 -0.22 6.81
C SER A 8 -4.29 0.17 7.24
N ALA A 9 -5.27 -0.69 6.97
CA ALA A 9 -6.52 -0.70 7.72
C ALA A 9 -6.28 -1.34 9.11
N PRO A 10 -7.05 -1.00 10.16
CA PRO A 10 -6.82 -1.50 11.50
C PRO A 10 -6.95 -3.03 11.57
N PHE A 11 -5.96 -3.67 12.19
CA PHE A 11 -5.89 -5.11 12.39
C PHE A 11 -7.04 -5.61 13.29
N SER A 12 -7.76 -6.63 12.82
CA SER A 12 -8.41 -7.60 13.72
C SER A 12 -7.49 -8.80 13.86
N THR A 13 -7.20 -9.21 15.09
CA THR A 13 -6.31 -10.32 15.40
C THR A 13 -6.91 -11.65 14.97
N ALA A 14 -6.33 -12.29 13.95
CA ALA A 14 -6.65 -13.67 13.60
C ALA A 14 -6.15 -14.62 14.69
N GLN A 15 -7.05 -15.41 15.28
CA GLN A 15 -6.70 -16.48 16.20
C GLN A 15 -6.17 -17.69 15.40
N GLN A 16 -4.94 -18.12 15.69
CA GLN A 16 -4.37 -19.37 15.16
C GLN A 16 -4.93 -20.59 15.92
N GLN A 17 -5.42 -21.60 15.20
CA GLN A 17 -5.75 -22.93 15.70
C GLN A 17 -5.35 -24.02 14.68
N PRO A 18 -5.22 -25.29 15.08
CA PRO A 18 -4.14 -26.18 14.60
C PRO A 18 -4.31 -26.74 13.19
N ILE A 19 -3.16 -27.13 12.65
CA ILE A 19 -2.82 -27.50 11.27
C ILE A 19 -3.72 -28.62 10.73
N ALA A 20 -4.34 -28.38 9.56
CA ALA A 20 -5.14 -29.34 8.82
C ALA A 20 -4.50 -29.68 7.45
N THR A 21 -4.84 -30.85 6.91
CA THR A 21 -4.34 -31.44 5.66
C THR A 21 -4.62 -30.56 4.42
N PRO A 22 -3.79 -30.64 3.35
CA PRO A 22 -3.88 -29.74 2.22
C PRO A 22 -5.17 -29.92 1.40
N VAL A 23 -5.81 -28.80 1.08
CA VAL A 23 -7.04 -28.75 0.28
C VAL A 23 -6.68 -28.77 -1.21
N ALA A 24 -7.29 -29.65 -1.98
CA ALA A 24 -7.27 -29.58 -3.44
C ALA A 24 -8.18 -28.43 -3.89
N LEU A 25 -7.60 -27.26 -4.18
CA LEU A 25 -8.34 -26.05 -4.59
C LEU A 25 -8.30 -25.87 -6.10
N GLY A 26 -9.38 -26.30 -6.77
CA GLY A 26 -9.74 -25.89 -8.14
C GLY A 26 -8.70 -26.10 -9.24
N ASN A 27 -8.98 -25.55 -10.43
CA ASN A 27 -7.97 -25.38 -11.48
C ASN A 27 -7.15 -24.13 -11.13
N SER A 28 -5.82 -24.23 -11.16
CA SER A 28 -4.92 -23.15 -10.70
C SER A 28 -4.16 -22.49 -11.85
N ALA A 29 -4.16 -21.16 -11.88
CA ALA A 29 -3.16 -20.38 -12.62
C ALA A 29 -1.90 -20.23 -11.76
N ILE A 30 -0.72 -20.61 -12.27
CA ILE A 30 0.55 -20.54 -11.53
C ILE A 30 1.29 -19.25 -11.87
N VAL A 31 1.66 -18.48 -10.85
CA VAL A 31 2.57 -17.34 -10.98
C VAL A 31 4.01 -17.80 -10.78
N ALA A 32 4.95 -17.31 -11.59
CA ALA A 32 6.37 -17.55 -11.40
C ALA A 32 6.87 -16.81 -10.14
N SER A 33 7.66 -17.47 -9.29
CA SER A 33 8.31 -16.77 -8.17
C SER A 33 9.31 -15.75 -8.70
N SER A 34 9.35 -14.56 -8.07
CA SER A 34 10.39 -13.57 -8.33
C SER A 34 11.45 -13.63 -7.24
N THR A 35 12.68 -13.28 -7.60
CA THR A 35 13.77 -13.03 -6.64
C THR A 35 13.71 -11.62 -6.05
N ASN A 36 12.56 -10.91 -6.13
CA ASN A 36 12.46 -9.50 -5.72
C ASN A 36 12.53 -9.29 -4.20
N TYR A 37 12.54 -10.36 -3.40
CA TYR A 37 13.12 -10.31 -2.05
C TYR A 37 14.66 -10.31 -2.10
N GLY A 38 15.22 -9.34 -2.81
CA GLY A 38 16.60 -8.97 -2.56
C GLY A 38 16.70 -8.47 -1.12
N THR A 39 17.78 -8.81 -0.42
CA THR A 39 18.06 -8.21 0.88
C THR A 39 18.14 -6.70 0.68
N VAL A 40 17.21 -5.93 1.26
CA VAL A 40 17.31 -4.47 1.22
C VAL A 40 18.63 -4.08 1.89
N ARG A 41 19.58 -3.60 1.11
CA ARG A 41 20.88 -3.20 1.64
C ARG A 41 20.73 -1.82 2.27
N ALA A 42 20.77 -1.77 3.60
CA ALA A 42 20.85 -0.50 4.30
C ALA A 42 22.10 0.26 3.82
N PHE A 43 21.90 1.52 3.44
CA PHE A 43 22.99 2.47 3.21
C PHE A 43 23.04 3.44 4.40
N PRO A 44 24.22 3.67 5.00
CA PRO A 44 24.41 4.68 6.02
C PRO A 44 23.94 6.06 5.56
N MET A 45 23.33 6.85 6.44
CA MET A 45 22.99 8.25 6.14
C MET A 45 24.21 9.07 5.71
N ALA A 46 25.39 8.76 6.24
CA ALA A 46 26.66 9.37 5.83
C ALA A 46 26.94 9.15 4.32
N ASP A 47 26.59 7.99 3.78
CA ASP A 47 26.80 7.68 2.36
C ASP A 47 25.87 8.51 1.49
N ILE A 48 24.61 8.72 1.90
CA ILE A 48 23.68 9.64 1.21
C ILE A 48 24.28 11.05 1.18
N VAL A 49 24.71 11.54 2.35
CA VAL A 49 25.22 12.92 2.49
C VAL A 49 26.47 13.13 1.64
N ASN A 50 27.36 12.15 1.58
CA ASN A 50 28.63 12.23 0.86
C ASN A 50 28.47 12.00 -0.65
N ASN A 51 27.65 11.04 -1.06
CA ASN A 51 27.58 10.61 -2.45
C ASN A 51 26.55 11.37 -3.29
N LEU A 52 25.54 12.01 -2.66
CA LEU A 52 24.49 12.77 -3.37
C LEU A 52 24.73 14.28 -3.36
N GLY A 53 25.92 14.76 -2.98
CA GLY A 53 26.26 16.19 -2.98
C GLY A 53 25.62 17.02 -1.86
N ILE A 54 24.81 16.42 -0.98
CA ILE A 54 24.16 17.10 0.14
C ILE A 54 25.18 17.74 1.08
N GLY A 55 26.33 17.09 1.31
CA GLY A 55 27.41 17.68 2.10
C GLY A 55 27.93 19.00 1.52
N ALA A 56 27.94 19.15 0.19
CA ALA A 56 28.33 20.40 -0.45
C ALA A 56 27.26 21.49 -0.26
N TRP A 57 25.98 21.16 -0.42
CA TRP A 57 24.87 22.08 -0.16
C TRP A 57 24.87 22.61 1.27
N ARG A 58 25.08 21.71 2.25
CA ARG A 58 25.16 22.10 3.66
C ARG A 58 26.33 23.03 3.97
N ARG A 59 27.50 22.79 3.36
CA ARG A 59 28.65 23.70 3.49
C ARG A 59 28.39 25.08 2.89
N GLN A 60 27.45 25.19 1.96
CA GLN A 60 26.97 26.47 1.41
C GLN A 60 25.83 27.08 2.23
N GLY A 61 25.44 26.45 3.35
CA GLY A 61 24.37 26.93 4.23
C GLY A 61 22.97 26.45 3.86
N TRP A 62 22.82 25.60 2.85
CA TRP A 62 21.52 25.04 2.47
C TRP A 62 21.17 23.86 3.38
N SER A 63 20.41 24.16 4.43
CA SER A 63 19.97 23.19 5.44
C SER A 63 18.46 22.92 5.40
N GLY A 64 17.71 23.62 4.56
CA GLY A 64 16.24 23.62 4.57
C GLY A 64 15.64 24.55 5.63
N LEU A 65 16.44 25.42 6.26
CA LEU A 65 15.94 26.46 7.16
C LEU A 65 14.79 27.24 6.50
N ASP A 66 13.75 27.53 7.28
CA ASP A 66 12.50 28.21 6.87
C ASP A 66 11.66 27.49 5.80
N VAL A 67 12.05 26.27 5.38
CA VAL A 67 11.25 25.42 4.50
C VAL A 67 10.59 24.33 5.34
N LYS A 68 9.28 24.46 5.55
CA LYS A 68 8.46 23.48 6.27
C LYS A 68 8.28 22.22 5.42
N VAL A 69 8.67 21.07 5.97
CA VAL A 69 8.55 19.76 5.30
C VAL A 69 7.62 18.87 6.11
N GLY A 70 6.60 18.32 5.45
CA GLY A 70 5.63 17.41 6.04
C GLY A 70 5.77 15.99 5.55
N VAL A 71 5.49 15.04 6.43
CA VAL A 71 5.33 13.62 6.11
C VAL A 71 3.88 13.23 6.37
N ILE A 72 3.22 12.72 5.35
CA ILE A 72 1.92 12.04 5.49
C ILE A 72 2.20 10.55 5.37
N ASP A 73 1.83 9.77 6.39
CA ASP A 73 2.15 8.34 6.46
C ASP A 73 1.10 7.56 7.25
N VAL A 74 1.30 6.25 7.41
CA VAL A 74 0.34 5.34 8.07
C VAL A 74 0.74 5.01 9.52
N GLY A 75 1.95 5.41 9.94
CA GLY A 75 2.41 5.24 11.31
C GLY A 75 3.68 6.01 11.65
N PHE A 76 3.77 6.49 12.89
CA PHE A 76 4.85 7.33 13.43
C PHE A 76 5.35 6.80 14.79
N GLY A 77 5.33 5.49 15.01
CA GLY A 77 5.90 4.84 16.19
C GLY A 77 7.31 5.35 16.53
N GLY A 78 7.60 5.56 17.81
CA GLY A 78 8.94 5.99 18.26
C GLY A 78 9.32 7.45 17.93
N ILE A 79 8.36 8.30 17.53
CA ILE A 79 8.62 9.70 17.16
C ILE A 79 9.30 10.52 18.27
N THR A 80 8.97 10.31 19.54
CA THR A 80 9.61 11.02 20.67
C THR A 80 11.07 10.60 20.86
N ASP A 81 11.39 9.33 20.60
CA ASP A 81 12.78 8.86 20.65
C ASP A 81 13.61 9.50 19.52
N PHE A 82 13.01 9.66 18.35
CA PHE A 82 13.60 10.40 17.23
C PHE A 82 13.85 11.87 17.58
N GLU A 83 12.85 12.57 18.12
CA GLU A 83 12.96 13.97 18.55
C GLU A 83 14.10 14.18 19.56
N ALA A 84 14.16 13.32 20.58
CA ALA A 84 15.20 13.36 21.60
C ALA A 84 16.60 13.10 21.03
N ARG A 85 16.73 12.11 20.14
CA ARG A 85 18.01 11.73 19.52
C ARG A 85 18.54 12.80 18.57
N GLU A 86 17.68 13.42 17.76
CA GLU A 86 18.06 14.41 16.76
C GLU A 86 17.99 15.86 17.26
N ASN A 87 17.66 16.04 18.55
CA ASN A 87 17.42 17.33 19.20
C ASN A 87 16.54 18.23 18.33
N THR A 88 15.38 17.70 17.95
CA THR A 88 14.42 18.34 17.06
C THR A 88 13.00 18.20 17.61
N GLN A 89 12.07 18.90 16.99
CA GLN A 89 10.66 18.78 17.30
C GLN A 89 9.90 18.53 16.00
N VAL A 90 8.97 17.59 16.04
CA VAL A 90 8.04 17.31 14.96
C VAL A 90 6.69 17.88 15.36
N ILE A 91 6.13 18.71 14.48
CA ILE A 91 4.82 19.29 14.67
C ILE A 91 3.79 18.27 14.18
N ILE A 92 2.83 17.91 15.03
CA ILE A 92 1.74 16.99 14.71
C ILE A 92 0.39 17.71 14.88
N PRO A 93 -0.68 17.30 14.16
CA PRO A 93 -2.00 17.87 14.37
C PRO A 93 -2.49 17.60 15.80
N ASP A 94 -3.34 18.47 16.33
CA ASP A 94 -3.99 18.27 17.64
C ASP A 94 -5.08 17.19 17.50
N VAL A 95 -4.65 15.94 17.55
CA VAL A 95 -5.50 14.74 17.46
C VAL A 95 -5.30 13.86 18.69
N LYS A 96 -6.28 13.01 18.99
CA LYS A 96 -6.21 12.06 20.13
C LYS A 96 -5.32 10.84 19.87
N GLU A 97 -4.64 10.79 18.73
CA GLU A 97 -3.76 9.68 18.37
C GLU A 97 -2.39 9.86 19.00
N ASP A 98 -1.95 8.85 19.75
CA ASP A 98 -0.61 8.81 20.30
C ASP A 98 0.34 8.15 19.29
N TYR A 99 1.08 8.97 18.55
CA TYR A 99 2.03 8.50 17.54
C TYR A 99 3.17 7.69 18.17
N GLN A 100 3.59 8.01 19.40
CA GLN A 100 4.74 7.36 20.03
C GLN A 100 4.55 5.85 20.20
N VAL A 101 3.33 5.41 20.54
CA VAL A 101 3.01 4.01 20.85
C VAL A 101 2.51 3.20 19.64
N GLN A 102 2.47 3.81 18.44
CA GLN A 102 2.13 3.08 17.22
C GLN A 102 3.18 2.01 16.91
N LEU A 103 2.72 0.82 16.49
CA LEU A 103 3.60 -0.29 16.14
C LEU A 103 4.40 -0.01 14.86
N ASP A 104 3.76 0.67 13.89
CA ASP A 104 4.40 1.05 12.65
C ASP A 104 5.19 2.36 12.84
N ARG A 105 6.49 2.33 12.55
CA ARG A 105 7.39 3.49 12.62
C ARG A 105 7.72 4.08 11.25
N HIS A 106 7.11 3.58 10.18
CA HIS A 106 7.50 3.88 8.81
C HIS A 106 7.64 5.39 8.54
N GLY A 107 6.64 6.19 8.95
CA GLY A 107 6.69 7.65 8.84
C GLY A 107 7.81 8.30 9.67
N THR A 108 8.14 7.75 10.85
CA THR A 108 9.30 8.19 11.66
C THR A 108 10.61 7.94 10.92
N GLU A 109 10.77 6.78 10.27
CA GLU A 109 11.98 6.49 9.48
C GLU A 109 12.10 7.43 8.26
N VAL A 110 10.99 7.82 7.66
CA VAL A 110 10.97 8.83 6.59
C VAL A 110 11.43 10.20 7.12
N LEU A 111 10.94 10.62 8.29
CA LEU A 111 11.38 11.85 8.95
C LEU A 111 12.89 11.83 9.24
N GLU A 112 13.45 10.70 9.67
CA GLU A 112 14.88 10.53 9.90
C GLU A 112 15.71 10.81 8.64
N VAL A 113 15.27 10.30 7.48
CA VAL A 113 15.95 10.56 6.20
C VAL A 113 15.86 12.04 5.84
N ILE A 114 14.67 12.64 5.95
CA ILE A 114 14.47 14.07 5.66
C ILE A 114 15.36 14.93 6.57
N ARG A 115 15.40 14.64 7.87
CA ARG A 115 16.28 15.32 8.84
C ARG A 115 17.75 15.18 8.45
N GLY A 116 18.15 13.97 8.04
CA GLY A 116 19.50 13.68 7.58
C GLY A 116 19.83 14.26 6.21
N ILE A 117 18.89 14.87 5.48
CA ILE A 117 19.14 15.70 4.26
C ILE A 117 19.08 17.19 4.62
N ALA A 118 17.99 17.64 5.24
CA ALA A 118 17.65 19.02 5.57
C ALA A 118 17.51 19.24 7.10
N PRO A 119 18.62 19.41 7.83
CA PRO A 119 18.62 19.49 9.30
C PRO A 119 18.14 20.84 9.84
N GLY A 120 17.90 21.82 8.98
CA GLY A 120 17.32 23.11 9.35
C GLY A 120 15.80 23.17 9.14
N ALA A 121 15.21 22.18 8.46
CA ALA A 121 13.79 22.19 8.13
C ALA A 121 12.91 21.94 9.35
N PRO A 122 11.87 22.76 9.61
CA PRO A 122 10.79 22.41 10.51
C PRO A 122 10.03 21.20 9.96
N LEU A 123 9.86 20.17 10.79
CA LEU A 123 9.24 18.90 10.41
C LEU A 123 7.79 18.84 10.87
N TYR A 124 6.92 18.33 10.00
CA TYR A 124 5.51 18.09 10.25
C TYR A 124 5.18 16.61 10.00
N ALA A 125 4.29 16.03 10.78
CA ALA A 125 3.83 14.66 10.60
C ALA A 125 2.32 14.54 10.76
N CYS A 126 1.67 13.77 9.88
CA CYS A 126 0.25 13.46 9.98
C CYS A 126 -0.03 12.02 9.51
N GLY A 127 -0.56 11.22 10.44
CA GLY A 127 -0.97 9.84 10.26
C GLY A 127 -2.40 9.73 9.72
N TYR A 128 -2.65 8.70 8.91
CA TYR A 128 -4.00 8.36 8.46
C TYR A 128 -4.21 6.85 8.34
N THR A 129 -5.47 6.42 8.47
CA THR A 129 -5.90 5.01 8.32
C THR A 129 -6.82 4.80 7.12
N ASP A 130 -7.48 5.87 6.68
CA ASP A 130 -8.48 5.86 5.62
C ASP A 130 -8.39 7.14 4.78
N PHE A 131 -9.24 7.20 3.75
CA PHE A 131 -9.24 8.33 2.82
C PHE A 131 -9.61 9.66 3.51
N ASP A 132 -10.57 9.65 4.43
CA ASP A 132 -10.98 10.86 5.15
C ASP A 132 -9.83 11.40 6.03
N GLY A 133 -9.09 10.51 6.70
CA GLY A 133 -7.86 10.82 7.42
C GLY A 133 -6.80 11.43 6.50
N TYR A 134 -6.59 10.84 5.33
CA TYR A 134 -5.66 11.37 4.33
C TYR A 134 -6.04 12.79 3.88
N GLN A 135 -7.33 13.04 3.59
CA GLN A 135 -7.84 14.36 3.23
C GLN A 135 -7.66 15.39 4.35
N ARG A 136 -7.87 14.98 5.61
CA ARG A 136 -7.60 15.82 6.79
C ARG A 136 -6.12 16.16 6.90
N CYS A 137 -5.23 15.19 6.68
CA CYS A 137 -3.79 15.43 6.68
C CYS A 137 -3.36 16.42 5.60
N VAL A 138 -3.82 16.24 4.35
CA VAL A 138 -3.52 17.19 3.26
C VAL A 138 -4.02 18.60 3.60
N SER A 139 -5.24 18.72 4.10
CA SER A 139 -5.83 20.01 4.49
C SER A 139 -5.03 20.69 5.62
N TRP A 140 -4.54 19.90 6.59
CA TRP A 140 -3.72 20.40 7.68
C TRP A 140 -2.32 20.81 7.24
N MET A 141 -1.69 20.09 6.32
CA MET A 141 -0.39 20.49 5.74
C MET A 141 -0.51 21.83 4.99
N ILE A 142 -1.58 22.01 4.20
CA ILE A 142 -1.88 23.27 3.50
C ILE A 142 -2.09 24.41 4.49
N SER A 143 -2.93 24.22 5.52
CA SER A 143 -3.21 25.28 6.51
C SER A 143 -1.97 25.63 7.35
N SER A 144 -1.11 24.65 7.61
CA SER A 144 0.17 24.81 8.30
C SER A 144 1.26 25.46 7.44
N LYS A 145 0.97 25.73 6.16
CA LYS A 145 1.90 26.33 5.18
C LYS A 145 3.14 25.47 4.93
N VAL A 146 2.99 24.15 4.97
CA VAL A 146 4.02 23.21 4.52
C VAL A 146 4.32 23.46 3.04
N ARG A 147 5.60 23.37 2.64
CA ARG A 147 6.03 23.62 1.26
C ARG A 147 6.45 22.37 0.51
N ILE A 148 6.81 21.32 1.24
CA ILE A 148 7.16 20.02 0.68
C ILE A 148 6.43 18.95 1.48
N ILE A 149 5.68 18.09 0.81
CA ILE A 149 5.07 16.90 1.41
C ILE A 149 5.77 15.67 0.85
N ASN A 150 6.26 14.82 1.74
CA ASN A 150 6.60 13.45 1.41
C ASN A 150 5.43 12.53 1.76
N HIS A 151 5.10 11.64 0.83
CA HIS A 151 4.16 10.56 1.05
C HIS A 151 4.77 9.27 0.51
N SER A 152 5.41 8.53 1.41
CA SER A 152 6.15 7.31 1.10
C SER A 152 5.25 6.07 1.12
N VAL A 153 3.98 6.26 0.73
CA VAL A 153 2.95 5.23 0.73
C VAL A 153 2.38 5.03 -0.68
N GLY A 154 2.18 3.77 -1.06
CA GLY A 154 1.52 3.39 -2.31
C GLY A 154 0.01 3.21 -2.12
N VAL A 155 -0.80 3.86 -2.95
CA VAL A 155 -2.27 3.69 -2.96
C VAL A 155 -2.73 3.45 -4.40
N PRO A 156 -2.66 2.20 -4.89
CA PRO A 156 -2.97 1.91 -6.28
C PRO A 156 -4.48 1.78 -6.52
N ALA A 157 -5.24 2.82 -6.13
CA ALA A 157 -6.67 2.92 -6.36
C ALA A 157 -6.95 3.28 -7.82
N LEU A 158 -7.83 2.53 -8.47
CA LEU A 158 -8.27 2.85 -9.83
C LEU A 158 -9.22 4.08 -9.85
N PRO A 159 -9.27 4.81 -10.99
CA PRO A 159 -8.38 4.68 -12.15
C PRO A 159 -6.96 5.19 -11.85
N LEU A 160 -5.96 4.61 -12.53
CA LEU A 160 -4.53 4.95 -12.36
C LEU A 160 -4.04 6.04 -13.34
N ASP A 161 -4.92 6.98 -13.68
CA ASP A 161 -4.67 8.08 -14.63
C ASP A 161 -4.65 9.46 -13.97
N GLY A 162 -4.72 9.51 -12.63
CA GLY A 162 -4.73 10.73 -11.83
C GLY A 162 -6.13 11.31 -11.56
N SER A 163 -7.20 10.71 -12.09
CA SER A 163 -8.55 11.22 -11.86
C SER A 163 -9.19 10.73 -10.55
N ASN A 164 -8.57 9.75 -9.87
CA ASN A 164 -9.12 9.20 -8.63
C ASN A 164 -9.00 10.18 -7.44
N ALA A 165 -9.82 9.97 -6.40
CA ALA A 165 -9.95 10.91 -5.29
C ALA A 165 -8.65 11.12 -4.49
N TRP A 166 -7.77 10.10 -4.41
CA TRP A 166 -6.45 10.19 -3.78
C TRP A 166 -5.53 11.12 -4.57
N ALA A 167 -5.42 10.90 -5.88
CA ALA A 167 -4.62 11.73 -6.78
C ALA A 167 -5.11 13.20 -6.81
N GLN A 168 -6.43 13.41 -6.71
CA GLN A 168 -6.99 14.77 -6.65
C GLN A 168 -6.58 15.54 -5.38
N GLN A 169 -6.24 14.88 -4.26
CA GLN A 169 -5.65 15.58 -3.11
C GLN A 169 -4.21 16.03 -3.37
N VAL A 170 -3.45 15.26 -4.16
CA VAL A 170 -2.11 15.65 -4.61
C VAL A 170 -2.20 16.87 -5.52
N GLU A 171 -3.13 16.86 -6.48
CA GLU A 171 -3.39 18.00 -7.36
C GLU A 171 -3.80 19.25 -6.56
N ARG A 172 -4.66 19.08 -5.54
CA ARG A 172 -5.02 20.16 -4.62
C ARG A 172 -3.82 20.73 -3.88
N ALA A 173 -2.91 19.90 -3.38
CA ALA A 173 -1.69 20.37 -2.72
C ALA A 173 -0.76 21.11 -3.70
N ALA A 174 -0.62 20.60 -4.92
CA ALA A 174 0.16 21.26 -5.97
C ALA A 174 -0.42 22.64 -6.34
N GLY A 175 -1.75 22.76 -6.41
CA GLY A 175 -2.45 24.04 -6.62
C GLY A 175 -2.21 25.08 -5.52
N GLU A 176 -1.78 24.66 -4.33
CA GLU A 176 -1.37 25.52 -3.20
C GLU A 176 0.16 25.73 -3.16
N GLU A 177 0.85 25.49 -4.27
CA GLU A 177 2.31 25.62 -4.43
C GLU A 177 3.12 24.74 -3.47
N ILE A 178 2.60 23.56 -3.14
CA ILE A 178 3.28 22.55 -2.32
C ILE A 178 3.91 21.52 -3.26
N LEU A 179 5.21 21.28 -3.11
CA LEU A 179 5.88 20.18 -3.79
C LEU A 179 5.48 18.85 -3.15
N TRP A 180 4.88 17.95 -3.92
CA TRP A 180 4.58 16.59 -3.50
C TRP A 180 5.66 15.62 -3.98
N VAL A 181 6.19 14.81 -3.08
CA VAL A 181 7.14 13.73 -3.38
C VAL A 181 6.52 12.41 -2.95
N ASN A 182 6.24 11.53 -3.91
CA ASN A 182 5.67 10.21 -3.65
C ASN A 182 6.66 9.10 -3.98
N ALA A 183 6.64 8.01 -3.19
CA ALA A 183 7.35 6.79 -3.57
C ALA A 183 6.66 6.14 -4.79
N ALA A 184 7.44 5.46 -5.63
CA ALA A 184 6.91 4.69 -6.78
C ALA A 184 6.22 3.37 -6.38
N GLY A 185 6.41 2.95 -5.12
CA GLY A 185 5.96 1.65 -4.61
C GLY A 185 6.94 0.52 -4.91
N ASN A 186 6.70 -0.62 -4.28
CA ASN A 186 7.54 -1.81 -4.30
C ASN A 186 6.88 -3.00 -5.01
N PHE A 187 5.86 -2.73 -5.83
CA PHE A 187 5.12 -3.77 -6.57
C PHE A 187 5.84 -4.30 -7.82
N ASN A 188 6.86 -3.62 -8.34
CA ASN A 188 7.61 -4.00 -9.56
C ASN A 188 6.70 -4.52 -10.70
N LYS A 189 6.81 -5.80 -11.12
CA LYS A 189 5.92 -6.48 -12.09
C LYS A 189 4.88 -7.39 -11.43
N GLY A 190 4.65 -7.20 -10.14
CA GLY A 190 3.67 -7.92 -9.33
C GLY A 190 2.29 -7.32 -9.45
N TYR A 191 1.74 -7.28 -10.67
CA TYR A 191 0.35 -6.90 -10.85
C TYR A 191 -0.32 -7.66 -12.00
N ILE A 192 -1.64 -7.86 -11.89
CA ILE A 192 -2.52 -8.39 -12.94
C ILE A 192 -3.59 -7.36 -13.21
N LYS A 193 -3.70 -6.93 -14.46
CA LYS A 193 -4.88 -6.22 -14.97
C LYS A 193 -5.85 -7.23 -15.55
N GLY A 194 -7.12 -7.15 -15.17
CA GLY A 194 -8.14 -8.06 -15.68
C GLY A 194 -9.52 -7.45 -15.73
N THR A 195 -10.46 -8.23 -16.25
CA THR A 195 -11.89 -7.94 -16.23
C THR A 195 -12.56 -9.04 -15.44
N TYR A 196 -13.35 -8.66 -14.43
CA TYR A 196 -14.05 -9.62 -13.60
C TYR A 196 -15.01 -10.44 -14.48
N THR A 197 -14.77 -11.74 -14.53
CA THR A 197 -15.58 -12.72 -15.25
C THR A 197 -15.89 -13.85 -14.28
N PRO A 198 -17.16 -14.17 -14.00
CA PRO A 198 -17.48 -15.22 -13.05
C PRO A 198 -17.10 -16.59 -13.60
N PHE A 199 -16.42 -17.40 -12.79
CA PHE A 199 -16.17 -18.80 -13.07
C PHE A 199 -17.50 -19.56 -13.01
N PRO A 200 -17.74 -20.54 -13.91
CA PRO A 200 -19.05 -21.15 -14.06
C PRO A 200 -19.65 -21.67 -12.75
N ASN A 201 -20.86 -21.22 -12.43
CA ASN A 201 -21.62 -21.58 -11.23
C ASN A 201 -20.94 -21.19 -9.89
N THR A 202 -20.04 -20.21 -9.88
CA THR A 202 -19.43 -19.69 -8.65
C THR A 202 -19.44 -18.15 -8.64
N PRO A 203 -19.28 -17.52 -7.46
CA PRO A 203 -19.13 -16.06 -7.34
C PRO A 203 -17.67 -15.61 -7.50
N TYR A 204 -16.80 -16.42 -8.11
CA TYR A 204 -15.35 -16.16 -8.16
C TYR A 204 -14.90 -15.74 -9.54
N ASN A 205 -13.93 -14.83 -9.60
CA ASN A 205 -13.30 -14.42 -10.85
C ASN A 205 -12.52 -15.57 -11.50
N VAL A 206 -12.49 -15.59 -12.83
CA VAL A 206 -11.59 -16.43 -13.61
C VAL A 206 -10.18 -15.82 -13.67
N PHE A 207 -9.16 -16.62 -13.36
CA PHE A 207 -7.76 -16.33 -13.66
C PHE A 207 -7.27 -17.14 -14.87
N LEU A 208 -6.38 -16.54 -15.66
CA LEU A 208 -5.68 -17.18 -16.77
C LEU A 208 -4.24 -17.52 -16.39
N GLY A 209 -3.83 -18.78 -16.53
CA GLY A 209 -2.44 -19.20 -16.35
C GLY A 209 -2.13 -20.49 -17.09
N GLY A 210 -0.97 -20.55 -17.76
CA GLY A 210 -0.50 -21.77 -18.43
C GLY A 210 -1.43 -22.35 -19.51
N GLY A 211 -2.34 -21.54 -20.07
CA GLY A 211 -3.34 -21.99 -21.05
C GLY A 211 -4.59 -22.66 -20.44
N GLN A 212 -4.79 -22.58 -19.12
CA GLN A 212 -5.96 -23.09 -18.42
C GLN A 212 -6.70 -21.96 -17.68
N PHE A 213 -8.03 -22.13 -17.55
CA PHE A 213 -8.88 -21.26 -16.74
C PHE A 213 -9.03 -21.85 -15.33
N GLY A 214 -8.88 -21.00 -14.32
CA GLY A 214 -9.05 -21.35 -12.91
C GLY A 214 -9.80 -20.30 -12.12
N ASP A 215 -10.38 -20.65 -10.98
CA ASP A 215 -10.95 -19.68 -10.03
C ASP A 215 -9.96 -19.34 -8.90
N THR A 216 -8.72 -19.84 -9.01
CA THR A 216 -7.63 -19.58 -8.07
C THR A 216 -6.36 -19.12 -8.79
N LEU A 217 -5.68 -18.15 -8.19
CA LEU A 217 -4.32 -17.77 -8.54
C LEU A 217 -3.37 -18.34 -7.49
N GLN A 218 -2.53 -19.29 -7.89
CA GLN A 218 -1.56 -19.92 -7.00
C GLN A 218 -0.31 -19.05 -6.88
N ILE A 219 0.06 -18.75 -5.63
CA ILE A 219 1.30 -18.10 -5.27
C ILE A 219 2.21 -19.12 -4.58
N PRO A 220 3.39 -19.42 -5.16
CA PRO A 220 4.34 -20.32 -4.52
C PRO A 220 4.88 -19.69 -3.23
N GLN A 221 5.52 -20.50 -2.39
CA GLN A 221 6.30 -19.96 -1.28
C GLN A 221 7.39 -19.04 -1.84
N ILE A 222 7.49 -17.83 -1.28
CA ILE A 222 8.40 -16.80 -1.79
C ILE A 222 9.64 -16.62 -0.90
N SER A 223 9.48 -16.76 0.41
CA SER A 223 10.58 -16.64 1.37
C SER A 223 10.59 -17.79 2.36
N GLU A 224 11.78 -18.15 2.87
CA GLU A 224 11.92 -19.05 4.02
C GLU A 224 12.07 -18.28 5.35
N THR A 225 12.32 -16.96 5.29
CA THR A 225 12.73 -16.15 6.45
C THR A 225 11.99 -14.83 6.61
N SER A 226 11.32 -14.34 5.57
CA SER A 226 10.46 -13.15 5.63
C SER A 226 9.00 -13.58 5.73
N THR A 227 8.22 -12.88 6.55
CA THR A 227 6.95 -13.41 7.07
C THR A 227 5.73 -12.60 6.69
N LEU A 228 5.84 -11.44 6.04
CA LEU A 228 4.69 -10.63 5.64
C LEU A 228 4.91 -9.95 4.29
N GLY A 229 3.86 -9.96 3.47
CA GLY A 229 3.74 -9.16 2.25
C GLY A 229 2.28 -8.73 2.05
N ARG A 230 2.02 -7.87 1.06
CA ARG A 230 0.67 -7.36 0.80
C ARG A 230 0.11 -7.76 -0.56
N VAL A 231 -1.18 -8.03 -0.56
CA VAL A 231 -2.02 -8.23 -1.76
C VAL A 231 -3.09 -7.15 -1.76
N LEU A 232 -3.25 -6.45 -2.87
CA LEU A 232 -4.26 -5.40 -3.03
C LEU A 232 -5.11 -5.65 -4.27
N LEU A 233 -6.39 -5.35 -4.18
CA LEU A 233 -7.31 -5.37 -5.30
C LEU A 233 -7.97 -4.01 -5.41
N SER A 234 -7.99 -3.42 -6.60
CA SER A 234 -8.83 -2.26 -6.89
C SER A 234 -9.60 -2.50 -8.18
N TRP A 235 -10.79 -1.90 -8.29
CA TRP A 235 -11.66 -2.05 -9.46
C TRP A 235 -12.32 -0.74 -9.89
N GLU A 236 -12.74 -0.72 -11.15
CA GLU A 236 -13.52 0.36 -11.76
C GLU A 236 -15.01 0.01 -11.79
N GLY A 237 -15.85 1.02 -11.97
CA GLY A 237 -17.27 0.84 -12.21
C GLY A 237 -17.55 0.16 -13.55
N VAL A 238 -18.74 -0.41 -13.70
CA VAL A 238 -19.17 -1.12 -14.92
C VAL A 238 -20.63 -0.82 -15.24
N ASN A 239 -20.99 -0.67 -16.52
CA ASN A 239 -22.38 -0.57 -16.97
C ASN A 239 -23.27 0.43 -16.18
N ASN A 240 -22.74 1.64 -15.91
CA ASN A 240 -23.36 2.69 -15.09
C ASN A 240 -23.46 2.39 -13.58
N VAL A 241 -22.88 1.29 -13.11
CA VAL A 241 -22.66 1.02 -11.69
C VAL A 241 -21.34 1.68 -11.29
N ALA A 242 -21.38 2.51 -10.25
CA ALA A 242 -20.19 3.13 -9.68
C ALA A 242 -19.31 2.06 -9.01
N ALA A 243 -17.98 2.25 -9.04
CA ALA A 243 -17.02 1.28 -8.49
C ALA A 243 -17.31 0.95 -7.03
N ASN A 244 -17.64 1.97 -6.22
CA ASN A 244 -17.94 1.82 -4.80
C ASN A 244 -19.29 1.14 -4.48
N ALA A 245 -20.09 0.79 -5.50
CA ALA A 245 -21.32 0.00 -5.36
C ALA A 245 -21.12 -1.47 -5.76
N ILE A 246 -19.93 -1.82 -6.25
CA ILE A 246 -19.51 -3.19 -6.55
C ILE A 246 -18.68 -3.66 -5.36
N ASP A 247 -19.00 -4.85 -4.83
CA ASP A 247 -18.42 -5.43 -3.61
C ASP A 247 -17.57 -6.63 -4.00
N LEU A 248 -16.25 -6.41 -4.16
CA LEU A 248 -15.28 -7.45 -4.49
C LEU A 248 -14.40 -7.75 -3.30
N ASP A 249 -14.45 -8.98 -2.79
CA ASP A 249 -13.58 -9.44 -1.71
C ASP A 249 -12.34 -10.17 -2.25
N LEU A 250 -11.20 -9.94 -1.61
CA LEU A 250 -10.04 -10.83 -1.69
C LEU A 250 -10.23 -11.99 -0.72
N GLU A 251 -10.14 -13.23 -1.19
CA GLU A 251 -10.05 -14.42 -0.34
C GLU A 251 -8.70 -15.12 -0.57
N LEU A 252 -8.01 -15.51 0.50
CA LEU A 252 -6.76 -16.24 0.48
C LEU A 252 -6.84 -17.53 1.26
N TYR A 253 -6.35 -18.59 0.65
CA TYR A 253 -6.27 -19.92 1.25
C TYR A 253 -4.82 -20.35 1.33
N TYR A 254 -4.28 -20.53 2.54
CA TYR A 254 -2.99 -21.18 2.69
C TYR A 254 -3.09 -22.66 2.32
N SER A 255 -2.06 -23.20 1.69
CA SER A 255 -2.05 -24.59 1.21
C SER A 255 -2.29 -25.66 2.30
N ASP A 256 -2.09 -25.29 3.56
CA ASP A 256 -2.13 -26.10 4.78
C ASP A 256 -3.15 -25.54 5.81
N SER A 257 -4.11 -24.73 5.35
CA SER A 257 -5.26 -24.24 6.14
C SER A 257 -6.56 -24.45 5.38
N THR A 258 -7.63 -24.77 6.10
CA THR A 258 -9.00 -24.79 5.55
C THR A 258 -9.74 -23.47 5.72
N GLU A 259 -9.28 -22.61 6.63
CA GLU A 259 -9.89 -21.30 6.88
C GLU A 259 -9.24 -20.24 5.99
N PRO A 260 -10.02 -19.51 5.17
CA PRO A 260 -9.50 -18.42 4.38
C PRO A 260 -9.26 -17.17 5.22
N LEU A 261 -8.24 -16.40 4.84
CA LEU A 261 -8.21 -14.96 5.13
C LEU A 261 -9.03 -14.25 4.07
N TYR A 262 -9.83 -13.27 4.46
CA TYR A 262 -10.56 -12.47 3.49
C TYR A 262 -10.59 -11.02 3.92
N SER A 263 -10.68 -10.15 2.92
CA SER A 263 -10.69 -8.72 3.13
C SER A 263 -12.01 -8.32 3.77
N GLN A 264 -11.98 -7.27 4.59
CA GLN A 264 -13.14 -6.84 5.36
C GLN A 264 -13.48 -5.41 4.97
N GLY A 265 -14.73 -5.21 4.60
CA GLY A 265 -15.23 -3.91 4.17
C GLY A 265 -16.29 -4.17 3.13
N ARG A 266 -17.51 -3.70 3.37
CA ARG A 266 -18.58 -3.86 2.40
C ARG A 266 -18.63 -2.61 1.54
N GLN A 267 -18.64 -2.76 0.22
CA GLN A 267 -18.96 -1.68 -0.70
C GLN A 267 -20.43 -1.78 -1.13
N SER A 268 -21.20 -0.75 -0.81
CA SER A 268 -22.65 -0.67 -1.03
C SER A 268 -23.08 0.58 -1.80
N GLY A 269 -22.12 1.41 -2.19
CA GLY A 269 -22.32 2.73 -2.79
C GLY A 269 -22.43 3.85 -1.76
N ALA A 270 -22.18 3.56 -0.47
CA ALA A 270 -22.24 4.56 0.59
C ALA A 270 -21.09 5.55 0.50
N LEU A 271 -21.28 6.70 1.13
CA LEU A 271 -20.22 7.70 1.26
C LEU A 271 -19.10 7.11 2.13
N GLY A 272 -17.87 7.09 1.61
CA GLY A 272 -16.71 6.49 2.28
C GLY A 272 -16.37 5.09 1.78
N ASP A 273 -17.25 4.42 1.01
CA ASP A 273 -16.93 3.14 0.38
C ASP A 273 -15.84 3.36 -0.68
N VAL A 274 -14.73 2.63 -0.56
CA VAL A 274 -13.60 2.69 -1.48
C VAL A 274 -13.50 1.37 -2.26
N PRO A 275 -13.38 1.40 -3.60
CA PRO A 275 -13.22 0.18 -4.42
C PRO A 275 -11.77 -0.34 -4.35
N LEU A 276 -11.35 -0.71 -3.14
CA LEU A 276 -10.01 -1.15 -2.80
C LEU A 276 -10.07 -2.14 -1.64
N GLU A 277 -9.52 -3.33 -1.85
CA GLU A 277 -9.26 -4.30 -0.80
C GLU A 277 -7.76 -4.49 -0.58
N LEU A 278 -7.38 -4.81 0.65
CA LEU A 278 -6.00 -5.07 1.05
C LEU A 278 -5.93 -6.19 2.07
N LEU A 279 -4.98 -7.10 1.87
CA LEU A 279 -4.63 -8.13 2.85
C LEU A 279 -3.13 -8.21 3.07
N SER A 280 -2.75 -8.36 4.34
CA SER A 280 -1.41 -8.76 4.75
C SER A 280 -1.34 -10.27 4.83
N VAL A 281 -0.34 -10.86 4.21
CA VAL A 281 -0.25 -12.31 4.01
C VAL A 281 1.12 -12.83 4.43
N ASP A 282 1.14 -14.03 4.99
CA ASP A 282 2.36 -14.75 5.33
C ASP A 282 2.94 -15.42 4.09
N ILE A 283 3.94 -14.78 3.52
CA ILE A 283 4.63 -15.23 2.30
C ILE A 283 5.57 -16.42 2.53
N SER A 284 5.73 -16.87 3.78
CA SER A 284 6.58 -18.01 4.12
C SER A 284 5.95 -19.36 3.76
N ARG A 285 4.68 -19.34 3.34
CA ARG A 285 3.90 -20.51 2.94
C ARG A 285 3.24 -20.26 1.59
N PRO A 286 3.05 -21.29 0.75
CA PRO A 286 2.29 -21.14 -0.47
C PRO A 286 0.80 -20.94 -0.16
N PHE A 287 0.14 -20.13 -0.98
CA PHE A 287 -1.27 -19.80 -0.83
C PHE A 287 -1.94 -19.55 -2.19
N TYR A 288 -3.27 -19.50 -2.18
CA TYR A 288 -4.10 -19.24 -3.36
C TYR A 288 -4.91 -17.97 -3.12
N ILE A 289 -5.01 -17.12 -4.14
CA ILE A 289 -5.88 -15.94 -4.15
C ILE A 289 -7.14 -16.23 -4.96
N LYS A 290 -8.29 -15.78 -4.45
CA LYS A 290 -9.55 -15.67 -5.18
C LYS A 290 -10.06 -14.23 -5.09
N ILE A 291 -10.79 -13.80 -6.11
CA ILE A 291 -11.57 -12.56 -6.09
C ILE A 291 -13.03 -12.95 -6.12
N ARG A 292 -13.79 -12.58 -5.10
CA ARG A 292 -15.21 -12.94 -4.96
C ARG A 292 -16.10 -11.74 -5.19
N ASP A 293 -17.16 -11.90 -5.97
CA ASP A 293 -18.21 -10.89 -6.10
C ASP A 293 -19.31 -11.16 -5.08
N ILE A 294 -19.38 -10.30 -4.06
CA ILE A 294 -20.43 -10.33 -3.03
C ILE A 294 -21.70 -9.65 -3.53
N SER A 295 -21.55 -8.63 -4.37
CA SER A 295 -22.65 -7.82 -4.90
C SER A 295 -23.45 -8.53 -6.00
N GLY A 296 -22.84 -9.48 -6.69
CA GLY A 296 -23.41 -10.21 -7.83
C GLY A 296 -23.53 -9.37 -9.11
N ILE A 297 -22.88 -8.20 -9.15
CA ILE A 297 -22.98 -7.23 -10.25
C ILE A 297 -21.60 -6.82 -10.81
N ALA A 298 -20.53 -7.51 -10.46
CA ALA A 298 -19.16 -7.15 -10.87
C ALA A 298 -18.79 -7.59 -12.30
N THR A 299 -19.62 -8.38 -12.99
CA THR A 299 -19.30 -8.90 -14.33
C THR A 299 -18.97 -7.77 -15.32
N GLY A 300 -17.75 -7.79 -15.86
CA GLY A 300 -17.23 -6.77 -16.77
C GLY A 300 -16.47 -5.63 -16.09
N ALA A 301 -16.42 -5.56 -14.76
CA ALA A 301 -15.64 -4.57 -14.03
C ALA A 301 -14.14 -4.80 -14.26
N ARG A 302 -13.42 -3.76 -14.65
CA ARG A 302 -11.96 -3.82 -14.76
C ARG A 302 -11.36 -3.78 -13.38
N TYR A 303 -10.37 -4.62 -13.13
CA TYR A 303 -9.66 -4.66 -11.86
C TYR A 303 -8.14 -4.69 -12.07
N VAL A 304 -7.42 -4.29 -11.02
CA VAL A 304 -5.99 -4.54 -10.89
C VAL A 304 -5.71 -5.20 -9.55
N LEU A 305 -5.05 -6.36 -9.59
CA LEU A 305 -4.57 -7.11 -8.45
C LEU A 305 -3.07 -6.86 -8.32
N PHE A 306 -2.61 -6.24 -7.23
CA PHE A 306 -1.20 -6.03 -6.91
C PHE A 306 -0.73 -7.05 -5.89
N ILE A 307 0.47 -7.59 -6.10
CA ILE A 307 1.12 -8.57 -5.24
C ILE A 307 2.56 -8.08 -5.06
N GLU A 308 2.85 -7.51 -3.90
CA GLU A 308 4.11 -6.81 -3.58
C GLU A 308 5.38 -7.67 -3.80
N PHE A 309 5.22 -8.98 -3.78
CA PHE A 309 6.32 -9.94 -3.71
C PHE A 309 6.39 -10.95 -4.85
N ALA A 310 5.51 -10.83 -5.84
CA ALA A 310 5.52 -11.70 -7.01
C ALA A 310 5.94 -10.92 -8.26
N ASP A 311 6.53 -11.59 -9.23
CA ASP A 311 6.55 -11.10 -10.61
C ASP A 311 5.49 -11.89 -11.35
N ILE A 312 4.64 -11.20 -12.09
CA ILE A 312 3.58 -11.84 -12.86
C ILE A 312 3.90 -11.62 -14.34
N PRO A 313 4.57 -12.59 -15.00
CA PRO A 313 4.90 -12.46 -16.42
C PRO A 313 3.63 -12.27 -17.25
N GLY A 314 3.54 -11.18 -18.00
CA GLY A 314 2.38 -10.89 -18.86
C GLY A 314 1.18 -10.22 -18.18
N GLY A 315 1.37 -9.52 -17.05
CA GLY A 315 0.32 -8.77 -16.31
C GLY A 315 -0.52 -7.75 -17.09
N GLU A 316 -0.28 -7.60 -18.41
CA GLU A 316 -1.09 -6.79 -19.32
C GLU A 316 -2.18 -7.58 -20.08
N THR A 317 -2.15 -8.92 -20.08
CA THR A 317 -3.02 -9.71 -20.97
C THR A 317 -3.88 -10.72 -20.19
N GLN A 318 -4.98 -10.22 -19.60
CA GLN A 318 -6.24 -10.98 -19.52
C GLN A 318 -7.31 -10.31 -20.39
N GLN A 319 -6.96 -9.97 -21.63
CA GLN A 319 -7.98 -9.64 -22.64
C GLN A 319 -8.39 -10.96 -23.32
N SER A 320 -9.64 -11.36 -23.12
CA SER A 320 -10.39 -12.18 -24.06
C SER A 320 -11.66 -11.45 -24.46
#